data_AF-A0A6J6C299-F1
#
_entry.id   AF-A0A6J6C299-F1
#
_cell.length_a   1.000
_cell.length_b   1.000
_cell.length_c   1.000
_cell.angle_alpha   90.00
_cell.angle_beta   90.00
_cell.angle_gamma   90.00
#
_symmetry.space_group_name_H-M   'P 1'
#
loop_
_entity.id
_entity.type
_entity.pdbx_description
1 polymer ?
#
loop_
_entity_poly.entity_id
_entity_poly.type
_entity_poly.pdbx_seq_one_letter_code
_entity_poly.pdbx_strand_id
1 'polypeptide(L)' 'MTVGYGSDSSPLGSLGILGPTRMDYAGSMAAVSAVARYIGRFITEGSK' A
#
# COMPACT_ATOMS: atom_id res chain seq x y z
N MET A 1 -10.74 -5.45 -12.59
CA MET A 1 -10.10 -6.78 -12.68
C MET A 1 -10.83 -7.68 -11.70
N THR A 2 -11.32 -8.82 -12.17
CA THR A 2 -11.99 -9.83 -11.33
C THR A 2 -11.23 -11.14 -11.44
N VAL A 3 -11.13 -11.88 -10.34
CA VAL A 3 -10.51 -13.21 -10.28
C VAL A 3 -11.55 -14.23 -9.85
N GLY A 4 -11.66 -15.35 -10.57
CA GLY A 4 -12.54 -16.46 -10.17
C GLY A 4 -11.94 -17.22 -8.99
N TYR A 5 -12.79 -17.71 -8.08
CA TYR A 5 -12.36 -18.60 -6.99
C TYR A 5 -13.20 -19.88 -6.97
N GLY A 6 -12.59 -20.98 -6.52
CA GLY A 6 -13.15 -22.34 -6.60
C GLY A 6 -12.19 -23.29 -7.33
N SER A 7 -12.52 -24.57 -7.37
CA SER A 7 -11.78 -25.53 -8.20
C SER A 7 -12.18 -25.36 -9.67
N ASP A 8 -11.31 -25.69 -10.61
CA ASP A 8 -11.65 -25.64 -12.05
C ASP A 8 -12.93 -26.44 -12.38
N SER A 9 -13.15 -27.55 -11.67
CA SER A 9 -14.34 -28.40 -11.82
C SER A 9 -15.59 -27.86 -11.13
N SER A 10 -15.45 -26.88 -10.22
CA SER A 10 -16.55 -26.31 -9.46
C SER A 10 -16.23 -24.88 -9.00
N PRO A 11 -16.44 -23.89 -9.90
CA PRO A 11 -16.28 -22.48 -9.58
C PRO A 11 -17.31 -22.03 -8.54
N LEU A 12 -16.87 -21.26 -7.54
CA LEU A 12 -17.71 -20.80 -6.43
C LEU A 12 -18.11 -19.32 -6.54
N GLY A 13 -17.39 -18.53 -7.35
CA GLY A 13 -17.70 -17.13 -7.58
C GLY A 13 -16.53 -16.33 -8.13
N SER A 14 -16.64 -15.00 -8.08
CA SER A 14 -15.57 -14.09 -8.50
C SER A 14 -15.37 -12.95 -7.49
N LEU A 15 -14.11 -12.53 -7.33
CA LEU A 15 -13.70 -11.44 -6.46
C LEU A 15 -13.17 -10.30 -7.32
N GLY A 16 -13.78 -9.11 -7.19
CA GLY A 16 -13.37 -7.90 -7.89
C GLY A 16 -12.64 -6.95 -6.97
N ILE A 17 -11.50 -6.42 -7.43
CA ILE A 17 -10.83 -5.31 -6.75
C ILE A 17 -11.25 -4.02 -7.45
N LEU A 18 -11.87 -3.10 -6.71
CA LEU A 18 -12.18 -1.75 -7.16
C LEU A 18 -11.30 -0.76 -6.42
N GLY A 19 -10.38 -0.15 -7.15
CA GLY A 19 -9.50 0.90 -6.64
C GLY A 19 -9.12 1.86 -7.77
N PRO A 20 -8.60 3.05 -7.42
CA PRO A 20 -8.14 4.01 -8.43
C PRO A 20 -7.07 3.36 -9.31
N THR A 21 -7.27 3.37 -10.63
CA THR A 21 -6.36 2.77 -11.61
C THR A 21 -4.95 3.36 -11.54
N ARG A 22 -4.84 4.59 -11.04
CA ARG A 22 -3.58 5.33 -10.89
C ARG A 22 -3.48 5.80 -9.45
N MET A 23 -2.86 4.97 -8.62
CA MET A 23 -2.48 5.37 -7.26
C MET A 23 -1.11 6.03 -7.33
N ASP A 24 -0.98 7.23 -6.76
CA ASP A 24 0.28 7.95 -6.68
C ASP A 24 1.12 7.42 -5.50
N TYR A 25 1.65 6.20 -5.69
CA TYR A 25 2.54 5.57 -4.72
C TYR A 25 3.84 6.35 -4.56
N ALA A 26 4.37 6.94 -5.64
CA ALA A 26 5.60 7.71 -5.59
C ALA A 26 5.43 8.96 -4.70
N GLY A 27 4.37 9.73 -4.91
CA GLY A 27 4.03 10.87 -4.06
C GLY A 27 3.75 10.47 -2.61
N SER A 28 2.99 9.39 -2.40
CA SER A 28 2.70 8.87 -1.05
C SER A 28 3.97 8.44 -0.32
N MET A 29 4.88 7.75 -0.99
CA MET A 29 6.15 7.30 -0.41
C MET A 29 7.14 8.45 -0.20
N ALA A 30 7.09 9.50 -1.02
CA ALA A 30 7.86 10.72 -0.79
C ALA A 30 7.45 11.41 0.52
N ALA A 31 6.14 11.51 0.79
CA ALA A 31 5.63 12.04 2.05
C ALA A 31 6.08 11.21 3.26
N VAL A 32 5.98 9.87 3.17
CA VAL A 32 6.47 8.96 4.22
C VAL A 32 7.98 9.16 4.48
N SER A 33 8.78 9.26 3.42
CA SER A 33 10.23 9.49 3.55
C SER A 33 10.56 10.80 4.27
N ALA A 34 9.84 11.87 3.98
CA ALA A 34 10.02 13.17 4.66
C ALA A 34 9.72 13.06 6.17
N VAL A 35 8.61 12.40 6.53
CA VAL A 35 8.21 12.19 7.92
C VAL A 35 9.25 11.33 8.66
N ALA A 36 9.71 10.24 8.04
CA ALA A 36 10.70 9.34 8.62
C ALA A 36 12.02 10.08 8.92
N ARG A 37 12.48 10.95 8.01
CA ARG A 37 13.68 11.80 8.23
C ARG A 37 13.48 12.77 9.40
N TYR A 38 12.32 13.41 9.47
CA TYR A 38 12.01 14.35 10.55
C TYR A 38 12.03 13.66 11.92
N ILE A 39 11.31 12.54 12.04
CA ILE A 39 11.25 11.75 13.27
C ILE A 39 12.63 11.19 13.62
N GLY A 40 13.37 10.66 12.64
CA GLY A 40 14.71 10.12 12.85
C GLY A 40 15.68 11.18 13.38
N ARG A 41 15.61 12.41 12.86
CA ARG A 41 16.37 13.54 13.39
C ARG A 41 15.95 13.88 14.82
N PHE A 42 14.64 13.99 15.09
CA PHE A 42 14.11 14.30 16.42
C PHE A 42 14.58 13.30 17.49
N ILE A 43 14.52 11.99 17.18
CA ILE A 43 15.00 10.94 18.09
C ILE A 43 16.51 11.04 18.30
N THR A 44 17.28 11.29 17.24
CA THR A 44 18.75 11.38 17.32
C THR A 44 19.20 12.59 18.14
N GLU A 45 18.53 13.74 17.98
CA GLU A 45 18.82 14.97 18.73
C GLU A 45 18.37 14.86 20.20
N GLY A 46 17.22 14.24 20.47
CA GLY A 46 16.68 14.05 21.82
C GLY A 46 17.31 12.89 22.61
N SER A 47 18.10 12.03 21.96
CA SER A 47 18.84 10.94 22.61
C SER A 47 20.20 11.40 23.20
N LYS A 48 20.49 12.70 23.18
CA LYS A 48 21.70 13.31 23.76
C LYS A 48 21.36 13.99 25.09
#